data_AF-A0A502CNK8-F1
#
_entry.id   AF-A0A502CNK8-F1
#
_cell.length_a   1.000
_cell.length_b   1.000
_cell.length_c   1.000
_cell.angle_alpha   90.00
_cell.angle_beta   90.00
_cell.angle_gamma   90.00
#
_symmetry.space_group_name_H-M   'P 1'
#
loop_
_entity.id
_entity.type
_entity.pdbx_description
1 polymer ?
#
loop_
_entity_poly.entity_id
_entity_poly.type
_entity_poly.pdbx_seq_one_letter_code
_entity_poly.pdbx_strand_id
1 'polypeptide(L)' 'MAPPPPPPQAPAAWLTDPQRRHELRWWDGSRWTEHVSDAGSPSTDPA' A
#
# COMPACT_ATOMS: atom_id res chain seq x y z
N MET A 1 -27.19 -19.46 -5.01
CA MET A 1 -26.33 -18.86 -3.97
C MET A 1 -25.44 -17.84 -4.67
N ALA A 2 -25.61 -16.55 -4.39
CA ALA A 2 -24.69 -15.53 -4.91
C ALA A 2 -23.35 -15.60 -4.15
N PRO A 3 -22.19 -15.34 -4.76
CA PRO A 3 -20.94 -15.24 -4.03
C PRO A 3 -21.03 -14.08 -3.02
N PRO A 4 -20.35 -14.19 -1.86
CA PRO A 4 -20.29 -13.08 -0.91
C PRO A 4 -19.64 -11.86 -1.60
N PRO A 5 -20.03 -10.63 -1.22
CA PRO A 5 -19.35 -9.43 -1.69
C PRO A 5 -17.86 -9.52 -1.35
N PRO A 6 -16.96 -9.01 -2.21
CA PRO A 6 -15.55 -8.95 -1.88
C PRO A 6 -15.38 -8.17 -0.56
N PRO A 7 -14.39 -8.53 0.27
CA PRO A 7 -14.11 -7.77 1.49
C PRO A 7 -13.87 -6.30 1.12
N PRO A 8 -14.22 -5.34 2.00
CA PRO A 8 -13.98 -3.93 1.75
C PRO A 8 -12.49 -3.74 1.46
N GLN A 9 -12.18 -3.33 0.24
CA GLN A 9 -10.85 -2.94 -0.16
C GLN A 9 -10.48 -1.72 0.68
N ALA A 10 -9.36 -1.79 1.41
CA ALA A 10 -8.85 -0.62 2.13
C ALA A 10 -8.68 0.52 1.11
N PRO A 11 -9.01 1.78 1.45
CA PRO A 11 -8.84 2.88 0.51
C PRO A 11 -7.37 3.11 0.17
N ALA A 12 -7.10 3.78 -0.96
CA ALA A 12 -5.75 4.15 -1.32
C ALA A 12 -5.12 5.06 -0.24
N ALA A 13 -4.01 4.64 0.34
CA ALA A 13 -3.39 5.31 1.49
C ALA A 13 -1.91 4.93 1.66
N TRP A 14 -1.19 5.78 2.39
CA TRP A 14 0.12 5.44 2.94
C TRP A 14 -0.06 4.55 4.16
N LEU A 15 0.47 3.33 4.08
CA LEU A 15 0.41 2.33 5.14
C LEU A 15 1.83 1.84 5.46
N THR A 16 2.04 1.28 6.65
CA THR A 16 3.37 0.77 7.05
C THR A 16 3.87 -0.29 6.07
N ASP A 17 5.10 -0.15 5.58
CA ASP A 17 5.66 -1.11 4.63
C ASP A 17 5.77 -2.50 5.27
N PRO A 18 5.12 -3.55 4.69
CA PRO A 18 5.16 -4.89 5.26
C PRO A 18 6.54 -5.54 5.14
N GLN A 19 7.39 -5.07 4.22
CA GLN A 19 8.77 -5.55 4.07
C GLN A 19 9.73 -4.85 5.04
N ARG A 20 9.28 -3.79 5.72
CA ARG A 20 10.06 -2.94 6.64
C ARG A 20 11.35 -2.40 6.02
N ARG A 21 11.37 -2.20 4.69
CA ARG A 21 12.44 -1.48 3.98
C ARG A 21 12.27 0.03 4.10
N HIS A 22 11.02 0.49 4.07
CA HIS A 22 10.62 1.89 4.14
C HIS A 22 9.67 2.13 5.31
N GLU A 23 9.45 3.39 5.71
CA GLU A 23 8.50 3.70 6.79
C GLU A 23 7.06 3.49 6.36
N LEU A 24 6.72 4.04 5.19
CA LEU A 24 5.40 3.90 4.59
C LEU A 24 5.52 3.46 3.14
N ARG A 25 4.51 2.75 2.67
CA ARG A 25 4.34 2.35 1.27
C ARG A 25 2.93 2.67 0.83
N TRP A 26 2.79 3.00 -0.44
CA TRP A 26 1.51 3.34 -1.02
C TRP A 26 0.71 2.07 -1.28
N TRP A 27 -0.45 1.99 -0.65
CA TRP A 27 -1.50 1.04 -1.00
C TRP A 27 -2.46 1.75 -1.94
N ASP A 28 -2.67 1.21 -3.13
CA ASP A 28 -3.59 1.77 -4.15
C ASP A 28 -5.06 1.39 -3.90
N GLY A 29 -5.29 0.53 -2.91
CA GLY A 29 -6.62 0.03 -2.58
C GLY A 29 -6.79 -1.45 -2.88
N SER A 30 -6.04 -1.96 -3.85
CA SER A 30 -6.01 -3.37 -4.22
C SER A 30 -4.64 -4.03 -4.02
N ARG A 31 -3.56 -3.26 -4.12
CA ARG A 31 -2.18 -3.75 -4.00
C ARG A 31 -1.24 -2.65 -3.51
N TRP A 32 -0.11 -3.08 -2.99
CA TRP A 32 1.01 -2.20 -2.69
C TRP A 32 1.74 -1.80 -3.98
N THR A 33 2.05 -0.52 -4.16
CA THR A 33 2.82 -0.02 -5.31
C THR A 33 4.30 0.17 -4.95
N GLU A 34 5.08 0.67 -5.90
CA GLU A 34 6.50 1.03 -5.72
C GLU A 34 6.68 2.37 -4.98
N HIS A 35 5.62 3.16 -4.80
CA HIS A 35 5.72 4.42 -4.08
C HIS A 35 5.90 4.14 -2.58
N VAL A 36 6.93 4.70 -2.01
CA VAL A 36 7.32 4.59 -0.60
C VAL A 36 7.48 5.99 -0.01
N SER A 37 7.53 6.11 1.31
CA SER A 37 7.85 7.36 1.98
C SER A 37 8.74 7.09 3.18
N ASP A 38 9.86 7.82 3.23
CA ASP A 38 10.92 7.72 4.21
C ASP A 38 11.07 9.07 4.89
N ALA A 39 10.93 9.12 6.21
CA ALA A 39 10.96 10.33 7.02
C ALA A 39 10.03 11.45 6.49
N GLY A 40 8.90 11.07 5.89
CA GLY A 40 7.95 11.99 5.26
C GLY A 40 8.31 12.43 3.84
N SER A 41 9.40 11.90 3.27
CA SER A 41 9.82 12.14 1.89
C SER A 41 9.33 10.99 0.99
N PRO A 42 8.35 11.22 0.11
CA PRO A 42 7.91 10.20 -0.84
C PRO A 42 9.00 9.92 -1.87
N SER A 43 9.21 8.64 -2.18
CA SER A 43 10.14 8.14 -3.19
C SER A 43 9.52 6.95 -3.93
N THR A 44 10.20 6.44 -4.94
CA THR A 44 9.81 5.20 -5.63
C THR A 44 10.92 4.18 -5.38
N ASP A 45 10.57 3.02 -4.83
CA ASP A 45 11.48 1.88 -4.66
C ASP A 45 11.83 1.31 -6.04
N PRO A 46 13.07 1.44 -6.52
CA PRO A 46 13.49 0.76 -7.74
C PRO A 46 13.65 -0.74 -7.44
N ALA A 47 12.82 -1.56 -8.08
CA ALA A 47 12.78 -3.02 -7.93
C ALA A 47 14.13 -3.73 -8.14
#